data_AF-A0A9E6RBQ4-F1
#
_entry.id   AF-A0A9E6RBQ4-F1
#
_cell.length_a   1.000
_cell.length_b   1.000
_cell.length_c   1.000
_cell.angle_alpha   90.00
_cell.angle_beta   90.00
_cell.angle_gamma   90.00
#
_symmetry.space_group_name_H-M   'P 1'
#
loop_
_entity.id
_entity.type
_entity.pdbx_description
1 polymer ?
#
loop_
_entity_poly.entity_id
_entity_poly.type
_entity_poly.pdbx_seq_one_letter_code
_entity_poly.pdbx_strand_id
1 'polypeptide(L)'
;MPGTGRRCAVLLVTGFLAACGGRPEGVLTPVTAQTPGASSVDLMAVTTRLATAEPGKLFSGERASKISLTDIRISIPPDQTRQIGDVQWPKKLPPDPSKEFATLAANEVTRDGARAWFKREAKGRKHVLLFIHGFNNTYEDAVYRFAQIVHDSGTDAVPVLFTWPSRGSVFAYQYDRESTNYSRDALEETLQTLAKAPEIQDVSILAHSMGSFLTLESLRQMSIRNGRIAPKISNVILAAPDVDVDVFKQQLGEMGPANARPRFTIFTSTDDRALMVSSRLAGKVPRLGAIDPKAEPYASEFRDANIDAFDLTDVESADKLRHGKFASAAVVKAIGGRLVEGQQIADSDLSLGERVGQLTTGVASSAGAAAGAIVSTPLAIIDPRTRRSYGDQWGTVGGGFDDAASSLRPDIRRRGAARPQAGAAQASTTSSAASRPSNSAATR
;
A
#
# COMPACT_ATOMS: atom_id res chain seq x y z
N MET A 1 -51.31 -28.85 31.35
CA MET A 1 -50.60 -27.56 31.26
C MET A 1 -49.14 -27.82 30.89
N PRO A 2 -48.68 -27.56 29.65
CA PRO A 2 -47.26 -27.60 29.32
C PRO A 2 -46.71 -26.18 29.34
N GLY A 3 -46.16 -25.79 30.49
CA GLY A 3 -45.53 -24.49 30.72
C GLY A 3 -44.00 -24.59 30.66
N THR A 4 -43.38 -23.48 30.23
CA THR A 4 -42.05 -23.02 30.69
C THR A 4 -40.77 -23.77 30.27
N GLY A 5 -40.76 -24.58 29.20
CA GLY A 5 -39.51 -25.18 28.69
C GLY A 5 -38.82 -24.45 27.53
N ARG A 6 -39.56 -23.67 26.73
CA ARG A 6 -39.11 -23.31 25.36
C ARG A 6 -38.79 -21.83 25.12
N ARG A 7 -38.97 -20.97 26.13
CA ARG A 7 -38.72 -19.51 26.00
C ARG A 7 -37.37 -19.05 26.56
N CYS A 8 -36.68 -19.86 27.37
CA CYS A 8 -35.35 -19.49 27.88
C CYS A 8 -34.19 -19.87 26.93
N ALA A 9 -34.41 -20.80 25.98
CA ALA A 9 -33.36 -21.23 25.05
C ALA A 9 -33.14 -20.27 23.86
N VAL A 10 -34.09 -19.36 23.57
CA VAL A 10 -33.96 -18.37 22.47
C VAL A 10 -33.28 -17.07 22.95
N LEU A 11 -33.30 -16.78 24.26
CA LEU A 11 -32.66 -15.58 24.82
C LEU A 11 -31.18 -15.78 25.19
N LEU A 12 -30.66 -17.01 25.17
CA LEU A 12 -29.25 -17.32 25.48
C LEU A 12 -28.34 -17.46 24.25
N VAL A 13 -28.89 -17.41 23.03
CA VAL A 13 -28.11 -17.54 21.78
C VAL A 13 -27.79 -16.18 21.14
N THR A 14 -28.49 -15.10 21.52
CA THR A 14 -28.23 -13.73 21.02
C THR A 14 -27.14 -12.97 21.80
N GLY A 15 -26.65 -13.50 22.93
CA GLY A 15 -25.67 -12.83 23.79
C GLY A 15 -24.20 -12.97 23.38
N PHE A 16 -23.85 -13.83 22.42
CA PHE A 16 -22.45 -14.15 22.09
C PHE A 16 -21.94 -13.53 20.76
N LEU A 17 -22.70 -12.68 20.10
CA LEU A 17 -22.30 -12.08 18.81
C LEU A 17 -21.67 -10.67 18.89
N ALA A 18 -21.52 -10.10 20.08
CA ALA A 18 -21.11 -8.70 20.25
C ALA A 18 -19.70 -8.49 20.84
N ALA A 19 -18.74 -9.40 20.61
CA ALA A 19 -17.37 -9.25 21.13
C ALA A 19 -16.25 -9.55 20.12
N CYS A 20 -16.51 -9.40 18.82
CA CYS A 20 -15.45 -9.29 17.82
C CYS A 20 -15.14 -7.80 17.59
N GLY A 21 -14.63 -7.12 18.62
CA GLY A 21 -14.20 -5.72 18.51
C GLY A 21 -12.99 -5.60 17.59
N GLY A 22 -13.20 -5.17 16.34
CA GLY A 22 -12.10 -4.73 15.48
C GLY A 22 -11.37 -3.52 16.07
N ARG A 23 -10.24 -3.13 15.48
CA ARG A 23 -9.56 -1.87 15.88
C ARG A 23 -10.55 -0.69 15.75
N PRO A 24 -10.49 0.29 16.67
CA PRO A 24 -11.28 1.51 16.53
C PRO A 24 -10.95 2.21 15.21
N GLU A 25 -11.96 2.77 14.58
CA GLU A 25 -11.82 3.61 13.39
C GLU A 25 -11.66 5.08 13.81
N GLY A 26 -11.04 5.91 12.99
CA GLY A 26 -10.82 7.32 13.32
C GLY A 26 -9.51 7.60 14.07
N VAL A 27 -8.54 6.69 14.05
CA VAL A 27 -7.26 6.83 14.78
C VAL A 27 -6.41 8.02 14.31
N LEU A 28 -6.67 8.56 13.11
CA LEU A 28 -6.01 9.78 12.63
C LEU A 28 -6.67 11.06 13.13
N THR A 29 -7.62 10.98 14.05
CA THR A 29 -8.13 12.15 14.78
C THR A 29 -7.00 12.70 15.65
N PRO A 30 -6.53 13.95 15.43
CA PRO A 30 -5.45 14.51 16.21
C PRO A 30 -5.81 14.64 17.69
N VAL A 31 -4.86 14.30 18.57
CA VAL A 31 -4.94 14.52 20.02
C VAL A 31 -3.88 15.51 20.47
N THR A 32 -4.21 16.28 21.51
CA THR A 32 -3.29 17.25 22.13
C THR A 32 -2.47 16.65 23.26
N ALA A 33 -2.79 15.43 23.69
CA ALA A 33 -2.12 14.77 24.81
C ALA A 33 -0.65 14.48 24.45
N GLN A 34 0.26 14.99 25.27
CA GLN A 34 1.68 14.65 25.22
C GLN A 34 2.04 13.84 26.47
N THR A 35 2.90 12.84 26.30
CA THR A 35 3.39 12.01 27.41
C THR A 35 4.89 12.21 27.55
N PRO A 36 5.42 12.45 28.77
CA PRO A 36 6.85 12.47 29.01
C PRO A 36 7.55 11.21 28.50
N GLY A 37 8.62 11.37 27.74
CA GLY A 37 9.38 10.26 27.15
C GLY A 37 8.79 9.66 25.87
N ALA A 38 7.63 10.12 25.41
CA ALA A 38 7.13 9.78 24.08
C ALA A 38 7.93 10.54 23.00
N SER A 39 8.23 9.86 21.90
CA SER A 39 8.86 10.44 20.72
C SER A 39 7.81 10.89 19.71
N SER A 40 8.19 11.75 18.75
CA SER A 40 7.34 12.08 17.61
C SER A 40 8.02 11.80 16.28
N VAL A 41 7.25 11.31 15.32
CA VAL A 41 7.65 11.17 13.92
C VAL A 41 6.78 12.07 13.06
N ASP A 42 7.42 13.02 12.38
CA ASP A 42 6.83 13.85 11.32
C ASP A 42 7.07 13.17 9.97
N LEU A 43 6.02 12.95 9.17
CA LEU A 43 6.10 12.35 7.84
C LEU A 43 5.20 13.06 6.83
N MET A 44 5.63 13.05 5.57
CA MET A 44 4.82 13.52 4.44
C MET A 44 4.20 12.34 3.73
N ALA A 45 2.86 12.26 3.70
CA ALA A 45 2.14 11.24 2.96
C ALA A 45 1.68 11.76 1.60
N VAL A 46 1.92 11.00 0.55
CA VAL A 46 1.43 11.20 -0.81
C VAL A 46 0.46 10.06 -1.13
N THR A 47 -0.73 10.37 -1.64
CA THR A 47 -1.76 9.33 -1.84
C THR A 47 -2.58 9.52 -3.09
N THR A 48 -2.93 8.40 -3.75
CA THR A 48 -3.92 8.32 -4.82
C THR A 48 -5.27 7.78 -4.31
N ARG A 49 -5.49 7.76 -3.00
CA ARG A 49 -6.75 7.33 -2.37
C ARG A 49 -7.79 8.45 -2.40
N LEU A 50 -9.05 8.08 -2.49
CA LEU A 50 -10.19 8.98 -2.39
C LEU A 50 -10.37 9.44 -0.94
N ALA A 51 -10.36 10.77 -0.73
CA ALA A 51 -10.56 11.39 0.57
C ALA A 51 -11.94 11.06 1.14
N THR A 52 -12.07 11.08 2.45
CA THR A 52 -13.35 10.90 3.14
C THR A 52 -13.68 12.10 4.03
N ALA A 53 -14.96 12.27 4.35
CA ALA A 53 -15.42 13.26 5.33
C ALA A 53 -15.50 12.70 6.76
N GLU A 54 -15.17 11.41 6.96
CA GLU A 54 -15.25 10.77 8.27
C GLU A 54 -14.10 11.23 9.18
N PRO A 55 -14.39 11.70 10.41
CA PRO A 55 -13.36 12.16 11.34
C PRO A 55 -12.30 11.08 11.61
N GLY A 56 -11.03 11.45 11.43
CA GLY A 56 -9.88 10.57 11.68
C GLY A 56 -9.70 9.41 10.69
N LYS A 57 -10.46 9.37 9.60
CA LYS A 57 -10.30 8.46 8.46
C LYS A 57 -10.09 9.29 7.21
N LEU A 58 -8.86 9.71 6.97
CA LEU A 58 -8.58 10.74 5.97
C LEU A 58 -8.85 10.26 4.54
N PHE A 59 -8.58 8.99 4.28
CA PHE A 59 -8.69 8.40 2.94
C PHE A 59 -9.27 6.99 2.99
N SER A 60 -10.06 6.66 1.97
CA SER A 60 -10.67 5.35 1.79
C SER A 60 -9.74 4.36 1.05
N GLY A 61 -10.27 3.17 0.77
CA GLY A 61 -9.67 2.23 -0.16
C GLY A 61 -9.95 2.53 -1.63
N GLU A 62 -10.72 3.57 -1.95
CA GLU A 62 -11.10 3.91 -3.32
C GLU A 62 -10.09 4.82 -4.02
N ARG A 63 -10.13 4.82 -5.36
CA ARG A 63 -9.18 5.56 -6.20
C ARG A 63 -9.58 7.03 -6.35
N ALA A 64 -8.61 7.92 -6.22
CA ALA A 64 -8.71 9.32 -6.62
C ALA A 64 -7.94 9.56 -7.93
N SER A 65 -8.45 10.47 -8.77
CA SER A 65 -7.80 10.85 -10.04
C SER A 65 -6.60 11.78 -9.89
N LYS A 66 -6.32 12.25 -8.68
CA LYS A 66 -5.22 13.17 -8.36
C LYS A 66 -4.54 12.74 -7.07
N ILE A 67 -3.28 13.12 -6.93
CA ILE A 67 -2.56 12.95 -5.66
C ILE A 67 -3.04 13.96 -4.62
N SER A 68 -3.17 13.51 -3.38
CA SER A 68 -3.31 14.35 -2.18
C SER A 68 -2.05 14.23 -1.33
N LEU A 69 -1.75 15.30 -0.58
CA LEU A 69 -0.58 15.39 0.28
C LEU A 69 -1.02 15.66 1.72
N THR A 70 -0.39 15.02 2.70
CA THR A 70 -0.72 15.17 4.11
C THR A 70 0.55 15.26 4.96
N ASP A 71 0.68 16.33 5.72
CA ASP A 71 1.65 16.48 6.81
C ASP A 71 1.10 15.79 8.05
N ILE A 72 1.75 14.70 8.49
CA ILE A 72 1.30 13.88 9.61
C ILE A 72 2.38 13.86 10.69
N ARG A 73 1.96 14.08 11.94
CA ARG A 73 2.80 13.88 13.13
C ARG A 73 2.20 12.78 13.99
N ILE A 74 2.99 11.75 14.27
CA ILE A 74 2.61 10.61 15.11
C ILE A 74 3.44 10.61 16.39
N SER A 75 2.78 10.42 17.54
CA SER A 75 3.40 10.11 18.82
C SER A 75 3.69 8.62 18.90
N ILE A 76 4.90 8.28 19.33
CA ILE A 76 5.37 6.92 19.59
C ILE A 76 5.56 6.77 21.11
N PRO A 77 4.98 5.74 21.75
CA PRO A 77 5.17 5.51 23.18
C PRO A 77 6.65 5.35 23.57
N PRO A 78 7.00 5.59 24.84
CA PRO A 78 8.34 5.29 25.35
C PRO A 78 8.75 3.83 25.11
N ASP A 79 10.02 3.59 24.79
CA ASP A 79 10.55 2.25 24.54
C ASP A 79 10.35 1.28 25.72
N GLN A 80 10.27 1.80 26.94
CA GLN A 80 10.05 1.00 28.16
C GLN A 80 8.61 0.47 28.28
N THR A 81 7.65 1.02 27.53
CA THR A 81 6.23 0.66 27.61
C THR A 81 5.68 0.06 26.33
N ARG A 82 6.53 -0.17 25.32
CA ARG A 82 6.13 -0.72 24.03
C ARG A 82 7.01 -1.89 23.59
N GLN A 83 6.53 -2.59 22.56
CA GLN A 83 7.30 -3.63 21.88
C GLN A 83 7.88 -3.04 20.58
N ILE A 84 9.20 -2.98 20.48
CA ILE A 84 9.92 -2.48 19.30
C ILE A 84 9.63 -3.41 18.11
N GLY A 85 9.37 -2.85 16.93
CA GLY A 85 8.93 -3.58 15.74
C GLY A 85 7.41 -3.68 15.59
N ASP A 86 6.66 -3.44 16.68
CA ASP A 86 5.21 -3.49 16.68
C ASP A 86 4.59 -2.09 16.72
N VAL A 87 3.44 -1.96 16.05
CA VAL A 87 2.58 -0.79 16.19
C VAL A 87 1.61 -1.07 17.33
N GLN A 88 1.72 -0.33 18.43
CA GLN A 88 0.77 -0.41 19.54
C GLN A 88 -0.49 0.37 19.20
N TRP A 89 -1.46 -0.33 18.61
CA TRP A 89 -2.71 0.26 18.15
C TRP A 89 -3.60 0.72 19.31
N PRO A 90 -4.32 1.85 19.16
CA PRO A 90 -5.32 2.27 20.12
C PRO A 90 -6.38 1.20 20.33
N LYS A 91 -6.67 0.85 21.59
CA LYS A 91 -7.79 -0.07 21.91
C LYS A 91 -9.13 0.66 21.98
N LYS A 92 -9.10 1.95 22.27
CA LYS A 92 -10.24 2.88 22.29
C LYS A 92 -9.76 4.28 21.89
N LEU A 93 -10.68 5.15 21.52
CA LEU A 93 -10.37 6.57 21.28
C LEU A 93 -10.82 7.44 22.46
N PRO A 94 -10.10 8.53 22.79
CA PRO A 94 -8.79 8.89 22.24
C PRO A 94 -7.67 7.91 22.67
N PRO A 95 -6.59 7.78 21.88
CA PRO A 95 -5.43 6.93 22.23
C PRO A 95 -4.71 7.42 23.50
N ASP A 96 -4.04 6.50 24.20
CA ASP A 96 -3.13 6.81 25.32
C ASP A 96 -1.67 6.86 24.82
N PRO A 97 -1.05 8.06 24.62
CA PRO A 97 0.29 8.18 24.06
C PRO A 97 1.40 7.56 24.94
N SER A 98 1.10 7.18 26.19
CA SER A 98 2.04 6.47 27.06
C SER A 98 2.18 4.98 26.72
N LYS A 99 1.26 4.43 25.93
CA LYS A 99 1.16 3.00 25.62
C LYS A 99 0.85 2.70 24.16
N GLU A 100 0.26 3.66 23.45
CA GLU A 100 -0.31 3.49 22.12
C GLU A 100 0.17 4.59 21.18
N PHE A 101 0.24 4.28 19.89
CA PHE A 101 0.49 5.27 18.85
C PHE A 101 -0.67 6.27 18.83
N ALA A 102 -0.36 7.56 18.72
CA ALA A 102 -1.36 8.60 18.71
C ALA A 102 -1.07 9.62 17.61
N THR A 103 -2.10 10.07 16.91
CA THR A 103 -1.96 11.11 15.89
C THR A 103 -1.94 12.47 16.57
N LEU A 104 -0.88 13.25 16.38
CA LEU A 104 -0.72 14.60 16.95
C LEU A 104 -1.14 15.68 15.95
N ALA A 105 -0.94 15.43 14.66
CA ALA A 105 -1.38 16.31 13.57
C ALA A 105 -1.62 15.50 12.30
N ALA A 106 -2.58 15.95 11.49
CA ALA A 106 -2.80 15.42 10.14
C ALA A 106 -3.43 16.52 9.27
N ASN A 107 -2.59 17.25 8.55
CA ASN A 107 -2.99 18.43 7.79
C ASN A 107 -2.84 18.17 6.29
N GLU A 108 -3.91 18.36 5.52
CA GLU A 108 -3.78 18.38 4.06
C GLU A 108 -2.93 19.58 3.64
N VAL A 109 -2.00 19.36 2.70
CA VAL A 109 -1.10 20.40 2.22
C VAL A 109 -1.09 20.47 0.69
N THR A 110 -0.80 21.66 0.17
CA THR A 110 -0.52 21.84 -1.26
C THR A 110 0.91 21.38 -1.59
N ARG A 111 1.27 21.34 -2.88
CA ARG A 111 2.66 21.06 -3.29
C ARG A 111 3.66 22.08 -2.73
N ASP A 112 3.30 23.36 -2.71
CA ASP A 112 4.12 24.40 -2.09
C ASP A 112 4.19 24.22 -0.57
N GLY A 113 3.09 23.81 0.05
CA GLY A 113 3.05 23.40 1.45
C GLY A 113 3.99 22.24 1.75
N ALA A 114 4.04 21.21 0.90
CA ALA A 114 4.94 20.07 1.05
C ALA A 114 6.41 20.46 0.88
N ARG A 115 6.73 21.37 -0.04
CA ARG A 115 8.09 21.94 -0.17
C ARG A 115 8.49 22.76 1.05
N ALA A 116 7.57 23.57 1.59
CA ALA A 116 7.80 24.31 2.82
C ALA A 116 7.97 23.39 4.04
N TRP A 117 7.15 22.34 4.12
CA TRP A 117 7.28 21.27 5.10
C TRP A 117 8.65 20.63 5.03
N PHE A 118 9.10 20.22 3.84
CA PHE A 118 10.39 19.57 3.67
C PHE A 118 11.52 20.46 4.15
N LYS A 119 11.55 21.74 3.76
CA LYS A 119 12.57 22.70 4.21
C LYS A 119 12.63 22.85 5.73
N ARG A 120 11.48 22.79 6.40
CA ARG A 120 11.36 22.91 7.85
C ARG A 120 11.76 21.62 8.56
N GLU A 121 11.17 20.50 8.14
CA GLU A 121 11.35 19.21 8.82
C GLU A 121 12.69 18.56 8.49
N ALA A 122 13.24 18.80 7.30
CA ALA A 122 14.52 18.22 6.93
C ALA A 122 15.63 18.57 7.94
N LYS A 123 15.60 19.73 8.62
CA LYS A 123 16.60 20.09 9.65
C LYS A 123 18.05 19.89 9.18
N GLY A 124 18.32 20.13 7.89
CA GLY A 124 19.63 19.92 7.27
C GLY A 124 19.86 18.53 6.64
N ARG A 125 18.97 17.56 6.91
CA ARG A 125 18.94 16.26 6.24
C ARG A 125 18.69 16.45 4.74
N LYS A 126 19.39 15.67 3.92
CA LYS A 126 19.27 15.72 2.45
C LYS A 126 18.91 14.37 1.84
N HIS A 127 18.70 13.36 2.69
CA HIS A 127 18.33 12.01 2.31
C HIS A 127 16.83 11.82 2.56
N VAL A 128 16.11 11.24 1.60
CA VAL A 128 14.70 10.85 1.75
C VAL A 128 14.57 9.34 1.86
N LEU A 129 13.78 8.89 2.84
CA LEU A 129 13.30 7.52 2.89
C LEU A 129 11.84 7.50 2.40
N LEU A 130 11.61 6.93 1.22
CA LEU A 130 10.29 6.74 0.65
C LEU A 130 9.77 5.35 0.99
N PHE A 131 8.66 5.24 1.71
CA PHE A 131 8.03 3.95 2.01
C PHE A 131 6.76 3.72 1.16
N ILE A 132 6.63 2.51 0.62
CA ILE A 132 5.44 2.04 -0.12
C ILE A 132 4.90 0.79 0.55
N HIS A 133 3.65 0.87 1.03
CA HIS A 133 3.00 -0.23 1.73
C HIS A 133 2.58 -1.38 0.79
N GLY A 134 2.29 -2.53 1.39
CA GLY A 134 1.85 -3.75 0.73
C GLY A 134 0.33 -3.89 0.57
N PHE A 135 -0.09 -5.11 0.28
CA PHE A 135 -1.49 -5.51 0.14
C PHE A 135 -2.22 -5.52 1.50
N ASN A 136 -3.55 -5.31 1.48
CA ASN A 136 -4.40 -5.41 2.67
C ASN A 136 -4.02 -4.38 3.75
N ASN A 137 -3.78 -3.13 3.33
CA ASN A 137 -3.46 -2.01 4.22
C ASN A 137 -4.46 -0.87 4.04
N THR A 138 -5.05 -0.38 5.13
CA THR A 138 -5.73 0.93 5.11
C THR A 138 -4.70 2.07 5.08
N TYR A 139 -5.16 3.30 4.93
CA TYR A 139 -4.29 4.47 4.99
C TYR A 139 -3.61 4.59 6.37
N GLU A 140 -4.37 4.36 7.43
CA GLU A 140 -3.90 4.41 8.82
C GLU A 140 -2.87 3.31 9.11
N ASP A 141 -3.08 2.10 8.58
CA ASP A 141 -2.11 1.00 8.71
C ASP A 141 -0.76 1.41 8.11
N ALA A 142 -0.76 2.06 6.93
CA ALA A 142 0.46 2.51 6.27
C ALA A 142 1.15 3.65 7.03
N VAL A 143 0.40 4.63 7.53
CA VAL A 143 0.91 5.76 8.33
C VAL A 143 1.57 5.27 9.61
N TYR A 144 0.87 4.47 10.42
CA TYR A 144 1.40 4.03 11.71
C TYR A 144 2.57 3.06 11.54
N ARG A 145 2.50 2.16 10.53
CA ARG A 145 3.61 1.26 10.24
C ARG A 145 4.85 2.03 9.82
N PHE A 146 4.72 3.05 8.99
CA PHE A 146 5.88 3.83 8.58
C PHE A 146 6.46 4.66 9.72
N ALA A 147 5.61 5.26 10.56
CA ALA A 147 6.07 5.96 11.76
C ALA A 147 6.87 5.03 12.69
N GLN A 148 6.41 3.78 12.85
CA GLN A 148 7.13 2.75 13.59
C GLN A 148 8.49 2.43 12.96
N ILE A 149 8.56 2.21 11.64
CA ILE A 149 9.81 1.90 10.94
C ILE A 149 10.82 3.05 11.09
N VAL A 150 10.39 4.28 10.90
CA VAL A 150 11.25 5.47 11.01
C VAL A 150 11.81 5.60 12.42
N HIS A 151 10.94 5.49 13.44
CA HIS A 151 11.35 5.56 14.83
C HIS A 151 12.32 4.44 15.21
N ASP A 152 11.98 3.19 14.88
CA ASP A 152 12.71 2.02 15.34
C ASP A 152 14.03 1.80 14.59
N SER A 153 14.14 2.36 13.38
CA SER A 153 15.38 2.28 12.59
C SER A 153 16.42 3.29 13.04
N GLY A 154 15.99 4.37 13.71
CA GLY A 154 16.86 5.50 14.03
C GLY A 154 17.39 6.24 12.81
N THR A 155 16.77 6.06 11.63
CA THR A 155 17.24 6.68 10.39
C THR A 155 17.22 8.21 10.46
N ASP A 156 18.30 8.83 9.98
CA ASP A 156 18.37 10.29 9.79
C ASP A 156 17.81 10.75 8.43
N ALA A 157 16.99 9.92 7.76
CA ALA A 157 16.31 10.29 6.53
C ALA A 157 15.03 11.09 6.79
N VAL A 158 14.63 11.94 5.84
CA VAL A 158 13.33 12.59 5.84
C VAL A 158 12.27 11.58 5.37
N PRO A 159 11.26 11.26 6.20
CA PRO A 159 10.30 10.21 5.89
C PRO A 159 9.19 10.69 4.97
N VAL A 160 9.05 10.03 3.82
CA VAL A 160 7.96 10.22 2.87
C VAL A 160 7.22 8.89 2.70
N LEU A 161 5.89 8.91 2.85
CA LEU A 161 5.03 7.76 2.64
C LEU A 161 4.32 7.91 1.29
N PHE A 162 4.34 6.89 0.44
CA PHE A 162 3.42 6.81 -0.69
C PHE A 162 2.38 5.72 -0.43
N THR A 163 1.11 6.09 -0.46
CA THR A 163 -0.01 5.15 -0.29
C THR A 163 -0.83 5.04 -1.56
N TRP A 164 -1.24 3.82 -1.89
CA TRP A 164 -2.09 3.50 -3.04
C TRP A 164 -3.42 2.86 -2.57
N PRO A 165 -4.49 2.81 -3.39
CA PRO A 165 -5.83 2.43 -2.97
C PRO A 165 -6.01 0.93 -2.70
N SER A 166 -5.43 0.46 -1.60
CA SER A 166 -5.75 -0.85 -1.02
C SER A 166 -7.02 -0.74 -0.19
N ARG A 167 -7.94 -1.67 -0.39
CA ARG A 167 -9.19 -1.75 0.40
C ARG A 167 -9.00 -2.31 1.82
N GLY A 168 -7.77 -2.68 2.20
CA GLY A 168 -7.54 -3.25 3.53
C GLY A 168 -8.29 -4.57 3.75
N SER A 169 -8.51 -5.34 2.69
CA SER A 169 -9.22 -6.61 2.74
C SER A 169 -8.52 -7.70 1.92
N VAL A 170 -8.38 -8.88 2.51
CA VAL A 170 -7.84 -10.08 1.85
C VAL A 170 -8.66 -10.51 0.62
N PHE A 171 -9.95 -10.17 0.57
CA PHE A 171 -10.82 -10.48 -0.57
C PHE A 171 -10.72 -9.46 -1.70
N ALA A 172 -10.03 -8.34 -1.48
CA ALA A 172 -9.85 -7.29 -2.47
C ALA A 172 -8.58 -7.46 -3.32
N TYR A 173 -7.92 -8.64 -3.29
CA TYR A 173 -6.62 -8.86 -3.95
C TYR A 173 -6.58 -8.37 -5.41
N GLN A 174 -7.56 -8.72 -6.23
CA GLN A 174 -7.60 -8.27 -7.63
C GLN A 174 -7.82 -6.76 -7.76
N TYR A 175 -8.70 -6.18 -6.94
CA TYR A 175 -8.91 -4.74 -6.92
C TYR A 175 -7.60 -4.01 -6.54
N ASP A 176 -6.94 -4.49 -5.49
CA ASP A 176 -5.69 -3.94 -4.98
C ASP A 176 -4.58 -4.03 -6.03
N ARG A 177 -4.48 -5.16 -6.75
CA ARG A 177 -3.53 -5.32 -7.87
C ARG A 177 -3.78 -4.29 -8.96
N GLU A 178 -5.02 -4.11 -9.40
CA GLU A 178 -5.36 -3.07 -10.37
C GLU A 178 -5.13 -1.64 -9.82
N SER A 179 -5.32 -1.44 -8.51
CA SER A 179 -5.07 -0.16 -7.85
C SER A 179 -3.58 0.18 -7.74
N THR A 180 -2.70 -0.83 -7.66
CA THR A 180 -1.26 -0.60 -7.83
C THR A 180 -0.95 -0.08 -9.23
N ASN A 181 -1.40 -0.77 -10.28
CA ASN A 181 -1.23 -0.32 -11.66
C ASN A 181 -1.79 1.10 -11.89
N TYR A 182 -2.97 1.39 -11.34
CA TYR A 182 -3.57 2.72 -11.38
C TYR A 182 -2.68 3.80 -10.76
N SER A 183 -1.92 3.47 -9.71
CA SER A 183 -1.09 4.42 -8.97
C SER A 183 0.34 4.56 -9.51
N ARG A 184 0.70 3.80 -10.54
CA ARG A 184 2.05 3.78 -11.13
C ARG A 184 2.52 5.17 -11.57
N ASP A 185 1.66 5.89 -12.30
CA ASP A 185 2.00 7.22 -12.83
C ASP A 185 2.21 8.24 -11.69
N ALA A 186 1.41 8.14 -10.63
CA ALA A 186 1.54 9.00 -9.45
C ALA A 186 2.81 8.69 -8.64
N LEU A 187 3.21 7.42 -8.53
CA LEU A 187 4.48 7.06 -7.89
C LEU A 187 5.66 7.53 -8.74
N GLU A 188 5.62 7.36 -10.07
CA GLU A 188 6.63 7.91 -10.98
C GLU A 188 6.74 9.45 -10.81
N GLU A 189 5.60 10.15 -10.78
CA GLU A 189 5.56 11.60 -10.56
C GLU A 189 6.18 12.00 -9.21
N THR A 190 5.88 11.24 -8.15
CA THR A 190 6.45 11.45 -6.81
C THR A 190 7.97 11.28 -6.84
N LEU A 191 8.46 10.19 -7.42
CA LEU A 191 9.90 9.92 -7.57
C LEU A 191 10.61 11.00 -8.39
N GLN A 192 10.01 11.45 -9.49
CA GLN A 192 10.55 12.57 -10.27
C GLN A 192 10.58 13.88 -9.48
N THR A 193 9.56 14.15 -8.67
CA THR A 193 9.49 15.35 -7.83
C THR A 193 10.61 15.33 -6.79
N LEU A 194 10.79 14.22 -6.09
CA LEU A 194 11.88 14.04 -5.12
C LEU A 194 13.25 14.18 -5.80
N ALA A 195 13.45 13.56 -6.96
CA ALA A 195 14.70 13.64 -7.69
C ALA A 195 15.05 15.06 -8.19
N LYS A 196 14.04 15.85 -8.59
CA LYS A 196 14.22 17.22 -9.10
C LYS A 196 14.40 18.26 -7.99
N ALA A 197 13.98 17.97 -6.76
CA ALA A 197 14.11 18.90 -5.64
C ALA A 197 15.60 19.16 -5.31
N PRO A 198 16.09 20.41 -5.35
CA PRO A 198 17.50 20.73 -5.11
C PRO A 198 17.93 20.48 -3.65
N GLU A 199 17.00 20.54 -2.71
CA GLU A 199 17.22 20.24 -1.29
C GLU A 199 17.47 18.76 -0.99
N ILE A 200 17.05 17.86 -1.89
CA ILE A 200 17.26 16.41 -1.78
C ILE A 200 18.52 16.05 -2.55
N GLN A 201 19.43 15.34 -1.90
CA GLN A 201 20.63 14.77 -2.52
C GLN A 201 20.47 13.29 -2.83
N ASP A 202 19.69 12.56 -2.04
CA ASP A 202 19.58 11.11 -2.12
C ASP A 202 18.19 10.62 -1.72
N VAL A 203 17.73 9.54 -2.35
CA VAL A 203 16.42 8.91 -2.15
C VAL A 203 16.62 7.40 -2.03
N SER A 204 16.32 6.86 -0.84
CA SER A 204 16.14 5.43 -0.62
C SER A 204 14.67 5.06 -0.65
N ILE A 205 14.36 3.94 -1.30
CA ILE A 205 13.00 3.40 -1.38
C ILE A 205 12.92 2.14 -0.51
N LEU A 206 11.92 2.05 0.36
CA LEU A 206 11.54 0.82 1.05
C LEU A 206 10.12 0.42 0.60
N ALA A 207 10.01 -0.69 -0.12
CA ALA A 207 8.74 -1.17 -0.64
C ALA A 207 8.41 -2.55 -0.05
N HIS A 208 7.18 -2.74 0.41
CA HIS A 208 6.74 -4.03 0.97
C HIS A 208 5.79 -4.75 0.04
N SER A 209 5.98 -6.06 -0.15
CA SER A 209 5.01 -6.95 -0.79
C SER A 209 4.55 -6.44 -2.16
N MET A 210 3.24 -6.26 -2.37
CA MET A 210 2.66 -5.71 -3.60
C MET A 210 3.12 -4.26 -3.90
N GLY A 211 3.55 -3.50 -2.88
CA GLY A 211 4.22 -2.21 -3.07
C GLY A 211 5.56 -2.32 -3.81
N SER A 212 6.23 -3.48 -3.73
CA SER A 212 7.44 -3.76 -4.51
C SER A 212 7.13 -3.87 -6.01
N PHE A 213 6.01 -4.50 -6.36
CA PHE A 213 5.55 -4.56 -7.75
C PHE A 213 5.29 -3.16 -8.31
N LEU A 214 4.55 -2.32 -7.55
CA LEU A 214 4.31 -0.93 -7.91
C LEU A 214 5.60 -0.12 -8.10
N THR A 215 6.56 -0.32 -7.19
CA THR A 215 7.86 0.35 -7.23
C THR A 215 8.64 -0.02 -8.49
N LEU A 216 8.76 -1.31 -8.80
CA LEU A 216 9.47 -1.79 -9.98
C LEU A 216 8.81 -1.31 -11.28
N GLU A 217 7.48 -1.36 -11.36
CA GLU A 217 6.74 -0.82 -12.51
C GLU A 217 6.98 0.68 -12.71
N SER A 218 7.03 1.45 -11.63
CA SER A 218 7.24 2.90 -11.69
C SER A 218 8.69 3.25 -12.07
N LEU A 219 9.68 2.52 -11.56
CA LEU A 219 11.09 2.68 -11.93
C LEU A 219 11.35 2.26 -13.38
N ARG A 220 10.72 1.18 -13.84
CA ARG A 220 10.77 0.75 -15.25
C ARG A 220 10.16 1.83 -16.14
N GLN A 221 8.99 2.35 -15.78
CA GLN A 221 8.34 3.43 -16.54
C GLN A 221 9.22 4.69 -16.58
N MET A 222 9.82 5.07 -15.46
CA MET A 222 10.77 6.18 -15.40
C MET A 222 11.97 5.95 -16.35
N SER A 223 12.54 4.74 -16.34
CA SER A 223 13.65 4.38 -17.22
C SER A 223 13.27 4.52 -18.69
N ILE A 224 12.13 3.97 -19.10
CA ILE A 224 11.63 4.07 -20.47
C ILE A 224 11.36 5.53 -20.87
N ARG A 225 10.72 6.30 -19.98
CA ARG A 225 10.35 7.70 -20.26
C ARG A 225 11.57 8.61 -20.36
N ASN A 226 12.55 8.43 -19.47
CA ASN A 226 13.68 9.36 -19.31
C ASN A 226 15.01 8.81 -19.85
N GLY A 227 15.02 7.59 -20.37
CA GLY A 227 16.21 6.83 -20.78
C GLY A 227 17.06 6.31 -19.61
N ARG A 228 16.65 6.56 -18.36
CA ARG A 228 17.32 6.11 -17.13
C ARG A 228 16.48 6.36 -15.89
N ILE A 229 16.79 5.66 -14.80
CA ILE A 229 16.35 6.04 -13.45
C ILE A 229 17.11 7.30 -13.01
N ALA A 230 16.44 8.18 -12.26
CA ALA A 230 17.07 9.40 -11.76
C ALA A 230 18.24 9.06 -10.81
N PRO A 231 19.45 9.64 -10.96
CA PRO A 231 20.62 9.27 -10.16
C PRO A 231 20.51 9.47 -8.66
N LYS A 232 19.60 10.35 -8.20
CA LYS A 232 19.34 10.53 -6.77
C LYS A 232 18.60 9.35 -6.15
N ILE A 233 17.97 8.49 -6.96
CA ILE A 233 17.39 7.24 -6.49
C ILE A 233 18.55 6.25 -6.44
N SER A 234 19.13 6.09 -5.26
CA SER A 234 20.39 5.37 -5.06
C SER A 234 20.17 3.96 -4.53
N ASN A 235 19.15 3.75 -3.70
CA ASN A 235 18.87 2.49 -3.03
C ASN A 235 17.39 2.11 -3.13
N VAL A 236 17.11 0.84 -3.43
CA VAL A 236 15.77 0.27 -3.50
C VAL A 236 15.74 -1.03 -2.70
N ILE A 237 15.04 -1.00 -1.57
CA ILE A 237 14.87 -2.10 -0.64
C ILE A 237 13.49 -2.71 -0.87
N LEU A 238 13.45 -3.96 -1.32
CA LEU A 238 12.23 -4.73 -1.57
C LEU A 238 12.04 -5.76 -0.45
N ALA A 239 11.06 -5.53 0.42
CA ALA A 239 10.74 -6.40 1.53
C ALA A 239 9.63 -7.39 1.16
N ALA A 240 9.93 -8.68 1.22
CA ALA A 240 9.03 -9.78 0.86
C ALA A 240 8.27 -9.53 -0.45
N PRO A 241 8.95 -9.21 -1.57
CA PRO A 241 8.30 -8.75 -2.80
C PRO A 241 7.31 -9.77 -3.37
N ASP A 242 6.06 -9.33 -3.55
CA ASP A 242 5.02 -10.08 -4.26
C ASP A 242 5.10 -9.83 -5.77
N VAL A 243 6.23 -10.26 -6.32
CA VAL A 243 6.61 -10.06 -7.72
C VAL A 243 7.01 -11.41 -8.28
N ASP A 244 6.55 -11.69 -9.49
CA ASP A 244 6.99 -12.87 -10.23
C ASP A 244 8.47 -12.73 -10.58
N VAL A 245 9.27 -13.78 -10.40
CA VAL A 245 10.73 -13.71 -10.61
C VAL A 245 11.08 -13.39 -12.07
N ASP A 246 10.34 -13.91 -13.04
CA ASP A 246 10.63 -13.66 -14.46
C ASP A 246 10.20 -12.25 -14.85
N VAL A 247 9.09 -11.76 -14.28
CA VAL A 247 8.68 -10.35 -14.42
C VAL A 247 9.74 -9.42 -13.84
N PHE A 248 10.29 -9.75 -12.66
CA PHE A 248 11.36 -8.97 -12.05
C PHE A 248 12.58 -8.90 -12.97
N LYS A 249 13.05 -10.03 -13.51
CA LYS A 249 14.18 -10.07 -14.45
C LYS A 249 13.93 -9.20 -15.68
N GLN A 250 12.75 -9.31 -16.28
CA GLN A 250 12.37 -8.53 -17.44
C GLN A 250 12.33 -7.03 -17.13
N GLN A 251 11.69 -6.64 -16.02
CA GLN A 251 11.62 -5.23 -15.61
C GLN A 251 13.00 -4.67 -15.31
N LEU A 252 13.84 -5.45 -14.63
CA LEU A 252 15.20 -5.07 -14.27
C LEU A 252 16.04 -4.82 -15.54
N GLY A 253 15.92 -5.66 -16.57
CA GLY A 253 16.55 -5.47 -17.88
C GLY A 253 16.20 -4.14 -18.57
N GLU A 254 14.94 -3.72 -18.48
CA GLU A 254 14.44 -2.44 -19.04
C GLU A 254 14.94 -1.20 -18.26
N MET A 255 15.53 -1.39 -17.07
CA MET A 255 16.11 -0.32 -16.27
C MET A 255 17.57 0.00 -16.66
N GLY A 256 18.14 -0.70 -17.64
CA GLY A 256 19.53 -0.52 -18.09
C GLY A 256 20.53 -1.46 -17.41
N PRO A 257 21.85 -1.26 -17.62
CA PRO A 257 22.89 -2.13 -17.04
C PRO A 257 23.05 -1.95 -15.52
N ALA A 258 23.69 -2.91 -14.84
CA ALA A 258 23.81 -2.94 -13.38
C ALA A 258 24.43 -1.66 -12.78
N ASN A 259 25.41 -1.07 -13.45
CA ASN A 259 26.07 0.17 -13.03
C ASN A 259 25.26 1.45 -13.28
N ALA A 260 24.13 1.38 -13.99
CA ALA A 260 23.25 2.52 -14.26
C ALA A 260 21.93 2.47 -13.46
N ARG A 261 21.76 1.43 -12.63
CA ARG A 261 20.57 1.19 -11.81
C ARG A 261 20.85 1.55 -10.33
N PRO A 262 19.81 1.85 -9.53
CA PRO A 262 19.98 1.92 -8.09
C PRO A 262 20.47 0.57 -7.53
N ARG A 263 21.08 0.59 -6.35
CA ARG A 263 21.38 -0.63 -5.60
C ARG A 263 20.06 -1.26 -5.16
N PHE A 264 19.85 -2.52 -5.53
CA PHE A 264 18.69 -3.28 -5.08
C PHE A 264 19.09 -4.15 -3.90
N THR A 265 18.31 -4.05 -2.82
CA THR A 265 18.37 -4.97 -1.69
C THR A 265 17.04 -5.71 -1.58
N ILE A 266 17.05 -7.04 -1.51
CA ILE A 266 15.86 -7.87 -1.44
C ILE A 266 15.87 -8.65 -0.13
N PHE A 267 14.80 -8.51 0.66
CA PHE A 267 14.54 -9.40 1.80
C PHE A 267 13.56 -10.49 1.40
N THR A 268 13.98 -11.75 1.49
CA THR A 268 13.15 -12.92 1.20
C THR A 268 12.85 -13.71 2.47
N SER A 269 11.86 -14.61 2.40
CA SER A 269 11.56 -15.58 3.46
C SER A 269 10.87 -16.78 2.81
N THR A 270 11.51 -17.94 2.85
CA THR A 270 11.00 -19.16 2.18
C THR A 270 9.74 -19.73 2.85
N ASP A 271 9.51 -19.38 4.12
CA ASP A 271 8.36 -19.75 4.93
C ASP A 271 7.23 -18.70 4.94
N ASP A 272 7.28 -17.73 4.02
CA ASP A 272 6.26 -16.69 3.88
C ASP A 272 4.93 -17.25 3.37
N ARG A 273 3.95 -17.34 4.27
CA ARG A 273 2.65 -17.96 3.96
C ARG A 273 1.77 -17.07 3.10
N ALA A 274 1.94 -15.75 3.15
CA ALA A 274 1.18 -14.84 2.29
C ALA A 274 1.63 -14.99 0.84
N LEU A 275 2.94 -15.05 0.59
CA LEU A 275 3.49 -15.27 -0.74
C LEU A 275 3.18 -16.66 -1.28
N MET A 276 3.09 -17.69 -0.44
CA MET A 276 2.57 -19.00 -0.85
C MET A 276 1.13 -18.93 -1.38
N VAL A 277 0.27 -18.11 -0.77
CA VAL A 277 -1.12 -17.89 -1.26
C VAL A 277 -1.09 -17.10 -2.57
N SER A 278 -0.32 -16.02 -2.65
CA SER A 278 -0.17 -15.24 -3.88
C SER A 278 0.32 -16.11 -5.05
N SER A 279 1.37 -16.90 -4.83
CA SER A 279 1.89 -17.85 -5.83
C SER A 279 0.79 -18.78 -6.36
N ARG A 280 -0.05 -19.36 -5.48
CA ARG A 280 -1.16 -20.22 -5.89
C ARG A 280 -2.20 -19.49 -6.74
N LEU A 281 -2.55 -18.26 -6.36
CA LEU A 281 -3.50 -17.43 -7.12
C LEU A 281 -2.95 -17.04 -8.49
N ALA A 282 -1.63 -16.87 -8.59
CA ALA A 282 -0.92 -16.51 -9.81
C ALA A 282 -0.43 -17.72 -10.62
N GLY A 283 -1.02 -18.91 -10.45
CA GLY A 283 -0.70 -20.08 -11.27
C GLY A 283 0.51 -20.91 -10.81
N LYS A 284 0.87 -20.83 -9.51
CA LYS A 284 2.00 -21.52 -8.86
C LYS A 284 3.38 -21.04 -9.33
N VAL A 285 3.49 -19.78 -9.77
CA VAL A 285 4.78 -19.21 -10.17
C VAL A 285 5.54 -18.70 -8.93
N PRO A 286 6.87 -18.93 -8.83
CA PRO A 286 7.69 -18.42 -7.73
C PRO A 286 7.55 -16.91 -7.55
N ARG A 287 7.41 -16.48 -6.29
CA ARG A 287 7.41 -15.07 -5.91
C ARG A 287 8.82 -14.71 -5.45
N LEU A 288 9.34 -13.58 -5.90
CA LEU A 288 10.68 -13.07 -5.58
C LEU A 288 10.94 -13.04 -4.07
N GLY A 289 9.94 -12.70 -3.25
CA GLY A 289 10.08 -12.69 -1.79
C GLY A 289 10.08 -14.06 -1.13
N ALA A 290 9.78 -15.14 -1.85
CA ALA A 290 9.65 -16.50 -1.31
C ALA A 290 10.73 -17.47 -1.83
N ILE A 291 11.72 -16.97 -2.58
CA ILE A 291 12.84 -17.79 -3.04
C ILE A 291 13.94 -17.88 -1.98
N ASP A 292 14.75 -18.93 -2.08
CA ASP A 292 16.05 -18.99 -1.41
C ASP A 292 17.08 -18.21 -2.25
N PRO A 293 17.60 -17.07 -1.76
CA PRO A 293 18.54 -16.25 -2.52
C PRO A 293 19.94 -16.87 -2.62
N LYS A 294 20.24 -17.93 -1.85
CA LYS A 294 21.52 -18.65 -1.89
C LYS A 294 21.49 -19.85 -2.84
N ALA A 295 20.31 -20.25 -3.32
CA ALA A 295 20.15 -21.34 -4.26
C ALA A 295 20.39 -20.88 -5.70
N GLU A 296 21.01 -21.73 -6.53
CA GLU A 296 21.10 -21.49 -7.97
C GLU A 296 19.75 -21.76 -8.67
N PRO A 297 19.38 -20.98 -9.71
CA PRO A 297 20.20 -19.96 -10.39
C PRO A 297 20.18 -18.57 -9.72
N TYR A 298 19.43 -18.36 -8.65
CA TYR A 298 19.21 -17.02 -8.08
C TYR A 298 20.47 -16.40 -7.49
N ALA A 299 21.32 -17.20 -6.86
CA ALA A 299 22.57 -16.73 -6.28
C ALA A 299 23.51 -16.10 -7.32
N SER A 300 23.72 -16.76 -8.46
CA SER A 300 24.52 -16.20 -9.56
C SER A 300 23.83 -15.01 -10.22
N GLU A 301 22.53 -15.10 -10.48
CA GLU A 301 21.76 -14.01 -11.09
C GLU A 301 21.78 -12.72 -10.26
N PHE A 302 21.65 -12.81 -8.93
CA PHE A 302 21.72 -11.65 -8.05
C PHE A 302 23.11 -11.04 -7.98
N ARG A 303 24.15 -11.88 -7.93
CA ARG A 303 25.55 -11.42 -7.97
C ARG A 303 25.85 -10.66 -9.27
N ASP A 304 25.48 -11.23 -10.41
CA ASP A 304 25.73 -10.65 -11.74
C ASP A 304 24.92 -9.37 -11.96
N ALA A 305 23.74 -9.28 -11.35
CA ALA A 305 22.89 -8.09 -11.38
C ALA A 305 23.27 -7.03 -10.34
N ASN A 306 24.27 -7.27 -9.48
CA ASN A 306 24.65 -6.41 -8.35
C ASN A 306 23.45 -6.13 -7.41
N ILE A 307 22.77 -7.21 -7.00
CA ILE A 307 21.65 -7.22 -6.08
C ILE A 307 22.08 -7.87 -4.77
N ASP A 308 21.85 -7.19 -3.65
CA ASP A 308 22.01 -7.76 -2.33
C ASP A 308 20.73 -8.50 -1.94
N ALA A 309 20.80 -9.79 -1.64
CA ALA A 309 19.62 -10.56 -1.25
C ALA A 309 19.84 -11.24 0.11
N PHE A 310 18.92 -11.02 1.04
CA PHE A 310 19.00 -11.48 2.42
C PHE A 310 17.80 -12.38 2.74
N ASP A 311 18.10 -13.59 3.21
CA ASP A 311 17.09 -14.52 3.68
C ASP A 311 16.72 -14.23 5.15
N LEU A 312 15.43 -14.01 5.40
CA LEU A 312 14.85 -13.77 6.72
C LEU A 312 14.06 -14.98 7.23
N THR A 313 14.22 -16.17 6.63
CA THR A 313 13.48 -17.39 7.02
C THR A 313 13.58 -17.67 8.53
N ASP A 314 14.76 -17.49 9.12
CA ASP A 314 15.00 -17.75 10.55
C ASP A 314 14.64 -16.57 11.49
N VAL A 315 14.14 -15.46 10.94
CA VAL A 315 13.72 -14.31 11.74
C VAL A 315 12.33 -14.56 12.31
N GLU A 316 12.18 -14.39 13.61
CA GLU A 316 10.89 -14.49 14.27
C GLU A 316 9.91 -13.43 13.77
N SER A 317 8.65 -13.81 13.65
CA SER A 317 7.56 -12.87 13.40
C SER A 317 6.43 -13.06 14.39
N ALA A 318 5.91 -11.94 14.90
CA ALA A 318 4.66 -11.91 15.65
C ALA A 318 3.43 -12.15 14.73
N ASP A 319 3.58 -11.96 13.41
CA ASP A 319 2.49 -12.14 12.45
C ASP A 319 2.36 -13.60 11.99
N LYS A 320 1.13 -14.14 11.99
CA LYS A 320 0.85 -15.54 11.66
C LYS A 320 1.16 -15.92 10.20
N LEU A 321 1.26 -14.93 9.31
CA LEU A 321 1.56 -15.12 7.90
C LEU A 321 3.07 -15.09 7.62
N ARG A 322 3.88 -14.66 8.60
CA ARG A 322 5.32 -14.48 8.50
C ARG A 322 5.75 -13.51 7.38
N HIS A 323 4.85 -12.59 7.01
CA HIS A 323 5.01 -11.67 5.89
C HIS A 323 5.53 -10.28 6.31
N GLY A 324 5.56 -10.00 7.61
CA GLY A 324 5.98 -8.74 8.20
C GLY A 324 7.38 -8.73 8.80
N LYS A 325 8.21 -9.77 8.59
CA LYS A 325 9.54 -9.93 9.23
C LYS A 325 10.47 -8.73 9.04
N PHE A 326 10.35 -8.02 7.92
CA PHE A 326 11.13 -6.81 7.63
C PHE A 326 10.92 -5.66 8.64
N ALA A 327 9.76 -5.65 9.30
CA ALA A 327 9.40 -4.64 10.30
C ALA A 327 9.86 -5.02 11.72
N SER A 328 10.48 -6.18 11.90
CA SER A 328 11.05 -6.59 13.18
C SER A 328 12.18 -5.66 13.62
N ALA A 329 12.38 -5.53 14.93
CA ALA A 329 13.36 -4.61 15.51
C ALA A 329 14.78 -4.79 14.93
N ALA A 330 15.23 -6.04 14.73
CA ALA A 330 16.55 -6.33 14.20
C ALA A 330 16.71 -5.89 12.74
N VAL A 331 15.71 -6.17 11.90
CA VAL A 331 15.75 -5.82 10.46
C VAL A 331 15.59 -4.32 10.26
N VAL A 332 14.68 -3.67 11.00
CA VAL A 332 14.46 -2.22 10.90
C VAL A 332 15.70 -1.43 11.31
N LYS A 333 16.41 -1.85 12.37
CA LYS A 333 17.70 -1.24 12.76
C LYS A 333 18.77 -1.39 11.68
N ALA A 334 18.81 -2.57 11.03
CA ALA A 334 19.73 -2.79 9.91
C ALA A 334 19.40 -1.94 8.68
N ILE A 335 18.11 -1.73 8.39
CA ILE A 335 17.67 -0.82 7.33
C ILE A 335 18.16 0.61 7.62
N GLY A 336 17.96 1.12 8.84
CA GLY A 336 18.34 2.48 9.23
C GLY A 336 19.84 2.74 9.14
N GLY A 337 20.63 2.03 9.95
CA GLY A 337 22.05 2.34 10.15
C GLY A 337 22.99 1.86 9.04
N ARG A 338 22.49 1.22 7.98
CA ARG A 338 23.35 0.72 6.89
C ARG A 338 22.80 1.00 5.51
N LEU A 339 21.56 0.57 5.23
CA LEU A 339 21.01 0.63 3.88
C LEU A 339 20.54 2.03 3.51
N VAL A 340 19.84 2.71 4.41
CA VAL A 340 19.36 4.08 4.16
C VAL A 340 20.52 5.08 4.25
N GLU A 341 21.49 4.87 5.13
CA GLU A 341 22.67 5.75 5.26
C GLU A 341 23.76 5.51 4.20
N GLY A 342 23.54 4.59 3.25
CA GLY A 342 24.41 4.37 2.10
C GLY A 342 25.69 3.59 2.39
N GLN A 343 25.79 2.91 3.54
CA GLN A 343 26.91 2.03 3.85
C GLN A 343 26.72 0.68 3.14
N GLN A 344 27.71 0.26 2.35
CA GLN A 344 27.72 -1.09 1.78
C GLN A 344 27.82 -2.14 2.89
N ILE A 345 27.01 -3.20 2.81
CA ILE A 345 27.18 -4.39 3.62
C ILE A 345 28.25 -5.24 2.90
N ALA A 346 29.50 -5.20 3.37
CA ALA A 346 30.59 -5.93 2.73
C ALA A 346 30.44 -7.45 2.88
N ASP A 347 30.81 -8.23 1.85
CA ASP A 347 30.82 -9.71 1.84
C ASP A 347 31.66 -10.36 2.95
N SER A 348 32.57 -9.60 3.57
CA SER A 348 33.45 -10.06 4.67
C SER A 348 32.93 -9.73 6.07
N ASP A 349 31.85 -8.95 6.16
CA ASP A 349 31.15 -8.65 7.40
C ASP A 349 29.91 -9.53 7.48
N LEU A 350 29.96 -10.59 8.31
CA LEU A 350 28.84 -11.45 8.75
C LEU A 350 27.48 -11.04 8.16
N SER A 351 26.95 -11.89 7.27
CA SER A 351 25.70 -11.67 6.53
C SER A 351 24.66 -11.04 7.45
N LEU A 352 23.92 -10.04 6.97
CA LEU A 352 22.87 -9.43 7.77
C LEU A 352 21.87 -10.47 8.30
N GLY A 353 21.68 -11.60 7.58
CA GLY A 353 20.94 -12.77 8.06
C GLY A 353 21.62 -13.52 9.21
N GLU A 354 22.96 -13.65 9.20
CA GLU A 354 23.74 -14.20 10.32
C GLU A 354 23.76 -13.25 11.52
N ARG A 355 23.84 -11.92 11.33
CA ARG A 355 23.76 -10.96 12.45
C ARG A 355 22.35 -10.78 12.99
N VAL A 356 21.31 -10.80 12.16
CA VAL A 356 19.92 -10.89 12.64
C VAL A 356 19.72 -12.21 13.38
N GLY A 357 20.28 -13.32 12.88
CA GLY A 357 20.33 -14.61 13.58
C GLY A 357 21.14 -14.62 14.88
N GLN A 358 22.19 -13.79 15.00
CA GLN A 358 22.97 -13.60 16.24
C GLN A 358 22.27 -12.65 17.22
N LEU A 359 21.54 -11.64 16.73
CA LEU A 359 20.71 -10.76 17.55
C LEU A 359 19.50 -11.52 18.13
N THR A 360 18.97 -12.52 17.42
CA THR A 360 17.93 -13.41 17.98
C THR A 360 18.50 -14.39 19.01
N THR A 361 19.78 -14.77 18.94
CA THR A 361 20.44 -15.58 19.99
C THR A 361 20.88 -14.76 21.22
N GLY A 362 21.07 -13.45 21.07
CA GLY A 362 21.54 -12.55 22.14
C GLY A 362 20.46 -11.96 23.06
N VAL A 363 19.18 -12.17 22.77
CA VAL A 363 18.04 -11.66 23.58
C VAL A 363 17.22 -12.83 24.14
N ALA A 364 17.89 -13.77 24.79
CA ALA A 364 17.23 -14.76 25.63
C ALA A 364 17.06 -14.20 27.05
N SER A 365 16.07 -13.33 27.28
CA SER A 365 15.58 -13.09 28.62
C SER A 365 14.08 -12.75 28.65
N SER A 366 13.34 -13.70 29.22
CA SER A 366 12.05 -13.63 29.92
C SER A 366 10.76 -13.39 29.11
N ALA A 367 10.06 -14.48 28.78
CA ALA A 367 8.64 -14.69 29.15
C ALA A 367 8.23 -16.16 28.90
N GLY A 368 7.61 -16.79 29.88
CA GLY A 368 7.35 -18.23 29.93
C GLY A 368 6.15 -18.74 29.11
N ALA A 369 6.27 -20.00 28.71
CA ALA A 369 5.27 -21.01 28.35
C ALA A 369 4.13 -20.67 27.37
N ALA A 370 4.11 -21.37 26.23
CA ALA A 370 2.88 -21.88 25.64
C ALA A 370 3.14 -23.15 24.81
N ALA A 371 2.76 -24.31 25.35
CA ALA A 371 2.55 -25.52 24.57
C ALA A 371 1.18 -25.40 23.86
N GLY A 372 1.14 -25.66 22.55
CA GLY A 372 -0.11 -25.63 21.79
C GLY A 372 -0.04 -26.51 20.54
N ALA A 373 -0.90 -27.53 20.50
CA ALA A 373 -1.03 -28.46 19.39
C ALA A 373 -1.46 -27.76 18.09
N ILE A 374 -0.83 -28.12 16.97
CA ILE A 374 -1.13 -27.58 15.65
C ILE A 374 -2.29 -28.37 15.04
N VAL A 375 -3.46 -27.75 14.97
CA VAL A 375 -4.58 -28.22 14.14
C VAL A 375 -4.58 -27.42 12.84
N SER A 376 -4.25 -28.07 11.73
CA SER A 376 -4.32 -27.46 10.40
C SER A 376 -5.77 -27.36 9.94
N THR A 377 -6.34 -26.16 10.04
CA THR A 377 -7.62 -25.80 9.39
C THR A 377 -7.36 -25.04 8.09
N PRO A 378 -8.24 -25.14 7.07
CA PRO A 378 -8.13 -24.30 5.88
C PRO A 378 -8.24 -22.82 6.27
N LEU A 379 -7.32 -22.00 5.75
CA LEU A 379 -7.29 -20.55 5.95
C LEU A 379 -8.51 -19.89 5.29
N ALA A 380 -9.53 -19.64 6.10
CA ALA A 380 -10.49 -18.55 5.91
C ALA A 380 -10.98 -18.10 7.31
N ILE A 381 -10.05 -17.58 8.13
CA ILE A 381 -10.46 -16.83 9.32
C ILE A 381 -10.90 -15.46 8.83
N ILE A 382 -12.22 -15.26 8.73
CA ILE A 382 -12.78 -13.96 8.38
C ILE A 382 -12.52 -13.02 9.55
N ASP A 383 -11.51 -12.16 9.42
CA ASP A 383 -11.25 -11.05 10.35
C ASP A 383 -12.53 -10.18 10.42
N PRO A 384 -12.94 -9.71 11.62
CA PRO A 384 -14.01 -8.72 11.77
C PRO A 384 -13.95 -7.56 10.76
N ARG A 385 -12.77 -7.06 10.36
CA ARG A 385 -12.66 -6.01 9.32
C ARG A 385 -13.11 -6.50 7.95
N THR A 386 -12.68 -7.69 7.56
CA THR A 386 -13.08 -8.32 6.30
C THR A 386 -14.60 -8.55 6.24
N ARG A 387 -15.25 -8.83 7.37
CA ARG A 387 -16.72 -8.89 7.45
C ARG A 387 -17.38 -7.54 7.16
N ARG A 388 -16.81 -6.43 7.65
CA ARG A 388 -17.34 -5.08 7.43
C ARG A 388 -17.20 -4.65 5.97
N SER A 389 -16.01 -4.82 5.38
CA SER A 389 -15.79 -4.50 3.95
C SER A 389 -16.70 -5.32 3.02
N TYR A 390 -17.06 -6.55 3.42
CA TYR A 390 -18.04 -7.35 2.68
C TYR A 390 -19.46 -6.78 2.79
N GLY A 391 -19.87 -6.27 3.97
CA GLY A 391 -21.15 -5.59 4.15
C GLY A 391 -21.31 -4.34 3.28
N ASP A 392 -20.26 -3.52 3.19
CA ASP A 392 -20.27 -2.28 2.39
C ASP A 392 -20.37 -2.56 0.88
N GLN A 393 -19.74 -3.64 0.41
CA GLN A 393 -19.87 -4.09 -0.99
C GLN A 393 -21.31 -4.51 -1.33
N TRP A 394 -22.04 -5.14 -0.40
CA TRP A 394 -23.43 -5.53 -0.63
C TRP A 394 -24.41 -4.34 -0.60
N GLY A 395 -24.15 -3.32 0.23
CA GLY A 395 -24.94 -2.08 0.23
C GLY A 395 -24.87 -1.32 -1.10
N THR A 396 -23.73 -1.41 -1.78
CA THR A 396 -23.50 -0.76 -3.08
C THR A 396 -24.11 -1.54 -4.25
N VAL A 397 -24.17 -2.88 -4.15
CA VAL A 397 -24.84 -3.74 -5.15
C VAL A 397 -26.36 -3.68 -5.03
N GLY A 398 -26.91 -3.48 -3.83
CA GLY A 398 -28.35 -3.38 -3.60
C GLY A 398 -29.03 -2.21 -4.32
N GLY A 399 -28.36 -1.06 -4.44
CA GLY A 399 -28.91 0.11 -5.16
C GLY A 399 -29.01 -0.09 -6.68
N GLY A 400 -28.15 -0.92 -7.27
CA GLY A 400 -28.15 -1.18 -8.71
C GLY A 400 -29.28 -2.11 -9.17
N PHE A 401 -29.82 -2.95 -8.29
CA PHE A 401 -30.93 -3.85 -8.62
C PHE A 401 -32.30 -3.17 -8.57
N ASP A 402 -32.47 -2.14 -7.73
CA ASP A 402 -33.72 -1.35 -7.69
C ASP A 402 -33.85 -0.39 -8.88
N ASP A 403 -32.73 0.18 -9.35
CA ASP A 403 -32.71 1.03 -10.55
C ASP A 403 -32.85 0.23 -11.86
N ALA A 404 -32.34 -1.01 -11.91
CA ALA A 404 -32.57 -1.91 -13.04
C ALA A 404 -34.03 -2.41 -13.11
N ALA A 405 -34.71 -2.57 -11.97
CA ALA A 405 -36.09 -3.05 -11.91
C ALA A 405 -37.15 -1.97 -12.24
N SER A 406 -36.79 -0.68 -12.20
CA SER A 406 -37.69 0.43 -12.59
C SER A 406 -37.70 0.71 -14.09
N SER A 407 -36.68 0.26 -14.83
CA SER A 407 -36.53 0.48 -16.29
C SER A 407 -37.22 -0.58 -17.17
N LEU A 408 -37.83 -1.62 -16.58
CA LEU A 408 -38.52 -2.70 -17.28
C LEU A 408 -39.97 -2.82 -16.82
N ARG A 409 -40.80 -1.82 -17.14
CA ARG A 409 -42.26 -1.96 -17.16
C ARG A 409 -42.80 -1.50 -18.52
N PRO A 410 -43.50 -2.35 -19.28
CA PRO A 410 -44.11 -1.94 -20.54
C PRO A 410 -45.38 -1.11 -20.28
N ASP A 411 -45.42 0.10 -20.82
CA ASP A 411 -46.60 0.97 -20.84
C ASP A 411 -47.71 0.35 -21.69
N ILE A 412 -48.81 -0.05 -21.04
CA ILE A 412 -50.08 -0.34 -21.70
C ILE A 412 -51.15 0.55 -21.08
N ARG A 413 -51.46 1.69 -21.75
CA ARG A 413 -52.77 2.35 -21.61
C ARG A 413 -53.28 2.95 -22.93
N ARG A 414 -54.29 2.23 -23.45
CA ARG A 414 -55.55 2.65 -24.09
C ARG A 414 -55.66 3.98 -24.87
N ARG A 415 -56.10 3.78 -26.12
CA ARG A 415 -56.76 4.70 -27.06
C ARG A 415 -57.89 5.54 -26.45
N GLY A 416 -57.97 6.80 -26.91
CA GLY A 416 -59.15 7.66 -26.88
C GLY A 416 -59.15 8.60 -28.10
N ALA A 417 -60.25 8.54 -28.86
CA ALA A 417 -60.61 9.19 -30.13
C ALA A 417 -60.11 10.62 -30.45
N ALA A 418 -59.70 10.86 -31.71
CA ALA A 418 -60.45 11.68 -32.69
C ALA A 418 -59.67 11.82 -34.03
N ARG A 419 -60.40 11.74 -35.15
CA ARG A 419 -60.05 12.03 -36.56
C ARG A 419 -61.26 12.85 -37.11
N PRO A 420 -61.28 13.47 -38.32
CA PRO A 420 -60.33 13.38 -39.45
C PRO A 420 -60.08 14.65 -40.33
N GLN A 421 -59.09 14.52 -41.23
CA GLN A 421 -59.00 14.97 -42.66
C GLN A 421 -59.15 16.47 -43.02
N ALA A 422 -58.60 17.06 -44.11
CA ALA A 422 -58.01 16.69 -45.41
C ALA A 422 -56.99 17.81 -45.80
N GLY A 423 -56.04 17.76 -46.75
CA GLY A 423 -55.93 17.09 -48.05
C GLY A 423 -56.04 18.12 -49.19
N ALA A 424 -54.92 18.47 -49.86
CA ALA A 424 -54.76 18.99 -51.26
C ALA A 424 -53.45 19.81 -51.38
N ALA A 425 -52.76 20.02 -52.52
CA ALA A 425 -52.49 19.32 -53.78
C ALA A 425 -51.68 20.33 -54.65
N GLN A 426 -50.75 19.84 -55.50
CA GLN A 426 -50.27 20.44 -56.77
C GLN A 426 -49.47 21.78 -56.73
N ALA A 427 -48.59 22.16 -57.67
CA ALA A 427 -47.85 21.53 -58.77
C ALA A 427 -46.85 22.56 -59.36
N SER A 428 -45.64 22.11 -59.70
CA SER A 428 -44.91 22.32 -60.99
C SER A 428 -44.43 23.70 -61.52
N THR A 429 -43.31 23.60 -62.28
CA THR A 429 -42.74 24.42 -63.39
C THR A 429 -41.50 25.28 -63.05
N THR A 430 -40.29 24.83 -63.47
CA THR A 430 -39.41 25.29 -64.59
C THR A 430 -38.65 26.60 -64.27
N SER A 431 -37.33 26.80 -64.50
CA SER A 431 -36.51 26.65 -65.71
C SER A 431 -34.99 26.81 -65.39
N SER A 432 -34.16 26.36 -66.35
CA SER A 432 -32.70 26.42 -66.63
C SER A 432 -31.87 27.62 -66.10
N ALA A 433 -30.52 27.65 -66.02
CA ALA A 433 -29.44 27.07 -66.84
C ALA A 433 -28.10 27.01 -66.04
N ALA A 434 -27.35 25.91 -66.05
CA ALA A 434 -26.11 25.64 -66.82
C ALA A 434 -24.91 26.63 -66.67
N SER A 435 -23.82 26.20 -66.01
CA SER A 435 -22.52 25.87 -66.65
C SER A 435 -21.35 25.70 -65.62
N ARG A 436 -20.53 24.67 -65.87
CA ARG A 436 -19.30 24.18 -65.19
C ARG A 436 -18.03 24.78 -65.90
N PRO A 437 -16.77 24.32 -65.71
CA PRO A 437 -15.89 24.20 -64.52
C PRO A 437 -14.41 24.63 -64.81
N SER A 438 -13.46 24.22 -63.94
CA SER A 438 -11.97 24.13 -64.10
C SER A 438 -11.18 25.44 -63.99
N ASN A 439 -9.91 25.54 -63.52
CA ASN A 439 -8.75 24.63 -63.51
C ASN A 439 -7.73 25.14 -62.45
N SER A 440 -7.04 24.29 -61.68
CA SER A 440 -5.65 23.80 -61.89
C SER A 440 -4.48 24.79 -61.67
N ALA A 441 -3.74 24.53 -60.57
CA ALA A 441 -2.28 24.31 -60.46
C ALA A 441 -1.19 25.41 -60.67
N ALA A 442 -0.09 25.17 -59.92
CA ALA A 442 1.32 25.60 -60.08
C ALA A 442 1.62 27.06 -59.66
N THR A 443 2.72 27.44 -58.98
CA THR A 443 4.08 26.90 -58.70
C THR A 443 4.69 27.86 -57.63
N ARG A 444 5.69 27.54 -56.80
CA ARG A 444 7.01 26.92 -57.02
C ARG A 444 7.49 26.19 -55.77
#